data_AF-K1TYF7-F1
#
_entry.id   AF-K1TYF7-F1
#
_cell.length_a   1.000
_cell.length_b   1.000
_cell.length_c   1.000
_cell.angle_alpha   90.00
_cell.angle_beta   90.00
_cell.angle_gamma   90.00
#
_symmetry.space_group_name_H-M   'P 1'
#
loop_
_entity.id
_entity.type
_entity.pdbx_description
1 polymer ?
#
loop_
_entity_poly.entity_id
_entity_poly.type
_entity_poly.pdbx_seq_one_letter_code
_entity_poly.pdbx_strand_id
1 'polypeptide(L)' 'MEKYIGKSVYKGTAIGPVSVLKKKDSLVKRIHIDNTAEELKRLDAAKERTMTQLGQLYEKALQEVGEVNAAIFEVHQM' A
#
# COMPACT_ATOMS: atom_id res chain seq x y z
N MET A 1 11.92 -31.56 -0.54
CA MET A 1 10.76 -30.81 -1.09
C MET A 1 9.88 -30.47 0.10
N GLU A 2 9.77 -29.19 0.45
CA GLU A 2 8.98 -28.77 1.61
C GLU A 2 7.50 -28.69 1.24
N LYS A 3 6.64 -29.26 2.08
CA LYS A 3 5.18 -29.27 1.89
C LYS A 3 4.54 -28.44 2.99
N TYR A 4 3.87 -27.37 2.62
CA TYR A 4 3.10 -26.52 3.53
C TYR A 4 1.60 -26.81 3.36
N ILE A 5 0.88 -26.94 4.46
CA ILE A 5 -0.57 -27.20 4.49
C ILE A 5 -1.24 -26.02 5.21
N GLY A 6 -2.29 -25.46 4.63
CA GLY A 6 -3.02 -24.32 5.17
C GLY A 6 -4.51 -24.37 4.85
N LYS A 7 -5.26 -23.37 5.32
CA LYS A 7 -6.70 -23.26 5.04
C LYS A 7 -6.93 -22.85 3.58
N SER A 8 -7.73 -23.62 2.85
CA SER A 8 -8.08 -23.28 1.46
C SER A 8 -9.06 -22.11 1.44
N VAL A 9 -8.68 -21.02 0.78
CA VAL A 9 -9.51 -19.84 0.55
C VAL A 9 -10.06 -19.82 -0.88
N TYR A 10 -9.32 -20.39 -1.84
CA TYR A 10 -9.70 -20.45 -3.24
C TYR A 10 -9.47 -21.86 -3.81
N LYS A 11 -10.37 -22.31 -4.68
CA LYS A 11 -10.29 -23.61 -5.34
C LYS A 11 -9.59 -23.45 -6.70
N GLY A 12 -8.27 -23.60 -6.71
CA GLY A 12 -7.47 -23.55 -7.94
C GLY A 12 -6.02 -23.98 -7.71
N THR A 13 -5.34 -24.40 -8.78
CA THR A 13 -3.91 -24.75 -8.77
C THR A 13 -3.14 -23.68 -9.53
N ALA A 14 -2.16 -23.03 -8.88
CA ALA A 14 -1.28 -22.06 -9.52
C ALA A 14 0.12 -22.66 -9.68
N ILE A 15 0.72 -22.49 -10.86
CA ILE A 15 2.10 -22.89 -11.16
C ILE A 15 2.82 -21.67 -11.72
N GLY A 16 3.86 -21.20 -11.04
CA GLY A 16 4.59 -20.01 -11.43
C GLY A 16 5.66 -19.61 -10.40
N PRO A 17 6.44 -18.56 -10.70
CA PRO A 17 7.43 -18.04 -9.77
C PRO A 17 6.77 -17.45 -8.52
N VAL A 18 7.42 -17.62 -7.36
CA VAL A 18 6.95 -17.08 -6.09
C VAL A 18 7.46 -15.66 -5.91
N SER A 19 6.55 -14.70 -5.67
CA SER A 19 6.90 -13.34 -5.27
C SER A 19 6.69 -13.17 -3.77
N VAL A 20 7.74 -12.77 -3.04
CA VAL A 20 7.69 -12.59 -1.58
C VAL A 20 7.47 -11.12 -1.26
N LEU A 21 6.27 -10.78 -0.81
CA LEU A 21 5.96 -9.45 -0.31
C LEU A 21 6.43 -9.31 1.15
N LYS A 22 7.58 -8.67 1.36
CA LYS A 22 8.05 -8.30 2.71
C LYS A 22 7.48 -6.92 3.07
N LYS A 23 6.88 -6.80 4.26
CA LYS A 23 6.55 -5.49 4.83
C LYS A 23 7.84 -4.70 5.02
N LYS A 24 7.84 -3.43 4.65
CA LYS A 24 8.91 -2.51 5.03
C LYS A 24 8.73 -2.16 6.50
N ASP A 25 9.72 -2.43 7.32
CA ASP A 25 9.76 -1.96 8.70
C ASP A 25 9.96 -0.44 8.70
N SER A 26 8.91 0.31 9.04
CA SER A 26 9.01 1.74 9.30
C SER A 26 9.58 1.96 10.70
N LEU A 27 10.90 1.87 10.83
CA LEU A 27 11.60 2.25 12.06
C LEU A 27 11.55 3.77 12.22
N VAL A 28 10.66 4.26 13.08
CA VAL A 28 10.58 5.69 13.41
C VAL A 28 11.65 6.02 14.44
N LYS A 29 12.70 6.74 14.03
CA LYS A 29 13.69 7.30 14.95
C LYS A 29 13.22 8.68 15.42
N ARG A 30 13.18 8.91 16.73
CA ARG A 30 13.01 10.25 17.31
C ARG A 30 14.28 11.06 17.08
N ILE A 31 14.19 12.07 16.24
CA ILE A 31 15.22 13.07 16.03
C ILE A 31 14.63 14.44 16.38
N HIS A 32 15.39 15.27 17.09
CA HIS A 32 15.06 16.67 17.24
C HIS A 32 15.50 17.39 15.97
N ILE A 33 14.62 18.22 15.40
CA ILE A 33 14.87 18.92 14.15
C ILE A 33 14.78 20.40 14.47
N ASP A 34 15.88 21.13 14.26
CA ASP A 34 15.95 22.57 14.51
C ASP A 34 15.20 23.37 13.42
N ASN A 35 15.08 22.80 12.21
CA ASN A 35 14.41 23.44 11.07
C ASN A 35 13.00 22.89 10.85
N THR A 36 12.03 23.45 11.57
CA THR A 36 10.61 23.07 11.47
C THR A 36 9.99 23.31 10.10
N ALA A 37 10.45 24.32 9.36
CA ALA A 37 9.91 24.68 8.05
C ALA A 37 10.24 23.64 6.96
N GLU A 38 11.46 23.07 6.97
CA GLU A 38 11.83 21.99 6.06
C GLU A 38 11.11 20.68 6.39
N GLU A 39 10.91 20.39 7.67
CA GLU A 39 10.19 19.18 8.09
C GLU A 39 8.70 19.25 7.70
N LEU A 40 8.09 20.43 7.79
CA LEU A 40 6.74 20.68 7.28
C LEU A 40 6.64 20.45 5.77
N LYS A 41 7.59 20.98 4.99
CA LYS A 41 7.65 20.71 3.54
C LYS A 41 7.83 19.24 3.23
N ARG A 42 8.62 18.51 4.02
CA ARG A 42 8.80 17.06 3.87
C ARG A 42 7.50 16.30 4.12
N LEU A 43 6.76 16.70 5.15
CA LEU A 43 5.44 16.15 5.46
C LEU A 43 4.44 16.43 4.33
N ASP A 44 4.37 17.67 3.84
CA ASP A 44 3.46 18.06 2.76
C ASP A 44 3.79 17.32 1.46
N ALA A 45 5.07 17.23 1.09
CA ALA A 45 5.49 16.46 -0.08
C ALA A 45 5.17 14.96 0.06
N ALA A 46 5.27 14.40 1.26
CA ALA A 46 4.87 13.02 1.52
C ALA A 46 3.35 12.85 1.38
N LYS A 47 2.57 13.79 1.94
CA LYS A 47 1.10 13.81 1.83
C LYS A 47 0.65 13.89 0.38
N GLU A 48 1.22 14.80 -0.41
CA GLU A 48 0.91 14.92 -1.85
C GLU A 48 1.20 13.62 -2.60
N ARG A 49 2.39 13.02 -2.39
CA ARG A 49 2.74 11.74 -3.01
C ARG A 49 1.77 10.63 -2.64
N THR A 50 1.37 10.55 -1.38
CA THR A 50 0.40 9.55 -0.91
C THR A 50 -0.97 9.77 -1.57
N MET A 51 -1.44 11.02 -1.65
CA MET A 51 -2.69 11.35 -2.34
C MET A 51 -2.66 10.98 -3.83
N THR A 52 -1.58 11.29 -4.54
CA THR A 52 -1.42 10.91 -5.95
C THR A 52 -1.41 9.39 -6.12
N GLN A 53 -0.69 8.67 -5.26
CA GLN A 53 -0.65 7.20 -5.31
C GLN A 53 -2.02 6.57 -5.03
N LEU A 54 -2.76 7.10 -4.04
CA LEU A 54 -4.13 6.67 -3.74
C LEU A 54 -5.08 6.94 -4.91
N GLY A 55 -4.97 8.09 -5.58
CA GLY A 55 -5.79 8.41 -6.75
C GLY A 55 -5.54 7.46 -7.93
N GLN A 56 -4.29 7.16 -8.22
CA GLN A 56 -3.93 6.17 -9.25
C GLN A 56 -4.43 4.76 -8.90
N LEU A 57 -4.37 4.37 -7.63
CA LEU A 57 -4.92 3.10 -7.15
C LEU A 57 -6.44 3.06 -7.30
N TYR A 58 -7.14 4.16 -7.02
CA TYR A 58 -8.58 4.27 -7.22
C TYR A 58 -8.98 4.13 -8.69
N GLU A 59 -8.34 4.88 -9.60
CA GLU A 59 -8.61 4.78 -11.04
C GLU A 59 -8.36 3.35 -11.56
N LYS A 60 -7.26 2.73 -11.13
CA LYS A 60 -6.93 1.37 -11.52
C LYS A 60 -7.93 0.35 -10.95
N ALA A 61 -8.33 0.51 -9.70
CA ALA A 61 -9.31 -0.37 -9.06
C ALA A 61 -10.70 -0.25 -9.70
N LEU A 62 -11.10 0.96 -10.08
CA LEU A 62 -12.34 1.21 -10.82
C LEU A 62 -12.35 0.47 -12.16
N GLN A 63 -11.23 0.51 -12.89
CA GLN A 63 -11.10 -0.10 -14.21
C GLN A 63 -10.96 -1.64 -14.17
N GLU A 64 -10.21 -2.19 -13.20
CA GLU A 64 -9.91 -3.63 -13.14
C GLU A 64 -10.91 -4.46 -12.32
N VAL A 65 -11.52 -3.91 -11.27
CA VAL A 65 -12.23 -4.70 -10.24
C VAL A 65 -13.61 -4.17 -9.85
N GLY A 66 -14.06 -3.05 -10.44
CA GLY A 66 -15.39 -2.44 -10.25
C GLY A 66 -15.53 -1.58 -8.98
N GLU A 67 -16.60 -0.77 -8.95
CA GLU A 67 -16.88 0.27 -7.92
C GLU A 67 -16.73 -0.21 -6.47
N VAL A 68 -17.12 -1.45 -6.18
CA VAL A 68 -17.12 -2.00 -4.81
C VAL A 68 -15.71 -2.12 -4.23
N ASN A 69 -14.70 -2.43 -5.06
CA ASN A 69 -13.31 -2.51 -4.62
C ASN A 69 -12.63 -1.13 -4.65
N ALA A 70 -13.07 -0.22 -5.53
CA ALA A 70 -12.57 1.14 -5.63
C ALA A 70 -12.97 1.98 -4.39
N ALA A 71 -14.18 1.79 -3.86
CA ALA A 71 -14.67 2.49 -2.68
C ALA A 71 -13.79 2.30 -1.42
N ILE A 72 -13.07 1.17 -1.31
CA ILE A 72 -12.10 0.94 -0.23
C ILE A 72 -10.97 1.99 -0.27
N PHE A 73 -10.53 2.39 -1.46
CA PHE A 73 -9.47 3.38 -1.65
C PHE A 73 -9.97 4.82 -1.46
N GLU A 74 -11.25 5.09 -1.75
CA GLU A 74 -11.90 6.39 -1.47
C GLU A 74 -11.97 6.67 0.04
N VAL A 75 -12.32 5.65 0.84
CA VAL A 75 -12.30 5.77 2.31
C VAL A 75 -10.90 6.03 2.87
N HIS A 76 -9.84 5.58 2.19
CA HIS A 76 -8.45 5.88 2.58
C HIS A 76 -7.99 7.28 2.15
N GLN A 77 -8.75 8.00 1.31
CA GLN A 77 -8.46 9.39 0.91
C GLN A 77 -9.12 10.45 1.81
N MET A 78 -10.16 10.11 2.58
CA MET A 78 -10.77 11.01 3.59
C MET A 78 -9.85 11.20 4.81
#